data_AF-A0A1X7TY14-F1
#
_entry.id   AF-A0A1X7TY14-F1
#
_cell.length_a   1.000
_cell.length_b   1.000
_cell.length_c   1.000
_cell.angle_alpha   90.00
_cell.angle_beta   90.00
_cell.angle_gamma   90.00
#
_symmetry.space_group_name_H-M   'P 1'
#
loop_
_entity.id
_entity.type
_entity.pdbx_description
1 polymer ?
#
loop_
_entity_poly.entity_id
_entity_poly.type
_entity_poly.pdbx_seq_one_letter_code
_entity_poly.pdbx_strand_id
1 'polypeptide(L)'
;MGCISSSAKDESESNEVREPLLINGGSYHEDRSDNDQVTRVVNRNRVPNTVINLPSPGSRPPPLVTYEDIPSPTEKERPLSPPGNTLALSRDGEMIRKALQDAYSWVESYTDPNPEFAFKMNQLFTKCESHFTFLANEGSQRDKRECDLLVEELLKLRTHLGPRLLPLATRNAFMRERISVTMGEGSEEHQFRIDCIQFFEPIVFYGNSLGKKEDLVKLYVFVVTDLKKDSVLIRYYLERSFLYDFYHVLCYFKDNNRGQLKPYGTSCPSYWTIRQDMYQNTKHHLREAVLQASSSYTLSNRHHPTVSTYFPDGRVTQAN
;
A
#
# COMPACT_ATOMS: atom_id res chain seq x y z
N MET A 1 -58.45 -7.28 27.89
CA MET A 1 -59.00 -5.91 28.08
C MET A 1 -57.89 -5.06 28.68
N GLY A 2 -57.66 -3.87 28.10
CA GLY A 2 -56.63 -2.93 28.57
C GLY A 2 -55.84 -2.31 27.40
N CYS A 3 -56.52 -1.57 26.54
CA CYS A 3 -55.91 -0.67 25.55
C CYS A 3 -55.83 0.74 26.16
N ILE A 4 -54.69 1.41 26.08
CA ILE A 4 -54.59 2.87 25.83
C ILE A 4 -53.36 3.13 24.96
N SER A 5 -53.58 3.95 23.93
CA SER A 5 -52.70 4.37 22.85
C SER A 5 -52.04 5.73 23.07
N SER A 6 -51.12 6.07 22.14
CA SER A 6 -50.57 7.41 21.78
C SER A 6 -49.41 7.91 22.65
N SER A 7 -48.38 8.59 22.16
CA SER A 7 -48.18 9.25 20.87
C SER A 7 -46.68 9.43 20.59
N ALA A 8 -46.33 9.58 19.31
CA ALA A 8 -44.98 9.83 18.80
C ALA A 8 -44.43 11.22 19.19
N LYS A 9 -43.11 11.29 19.39
CA LYS A 9 -42.29 12.49 19.14
C LYS A 9 -40.94 12.07 18.57
N ASP A 10 -40.64 12.61 17.39
CA ASP A 10 -39.31 12.78 16.81
C ASP A 10 -38.38 13.48 17.80
N GLU A 11 -37.21 12.90 18.07
CA GLU A 11 -35.97 13.67 18.25
C GLU A 11 -34.82 12.90 17.61
N SER A 12 -34.39 13.43 16.47
CA SER A 12 -33.15 13.16 15.78
C SER A 12 -31.98 13.70 16.60
N GLU A 13 -31.18 12.82 17.20
CA GLU A 13 -29.83 13.18 17.67
C GLU A 13 -28.77 12.33 16.98
N SER A 14 -28.02 13.03 16.15
CA SER A 14 -26.80 12.63 15.49
C SER A 14 -25.72 12.26 16.51
N ASN A 15 -25.47 10.97 16.69
CA ASN A 15 -24.25 10.51 17.35
C ASN A 15 -23.12 10.44 16.32
N GLU A 16 -22.32 11.51 16.25
CA GLU A 16 -20.95 11.50 15.76
C GLU A 16 -20.15 10.40 16.48
N VAL A 17 -19.95 9.26 15.82
CA VAL A 17 -18.96 8.28 16.27
C VAL A 17 -17.59 8.80 15.86
N ARG A 18 -16.94 9.46 16.82
CA ARG A 18 -15.54 9.88 16.74
C ARG A 18 -14.63 8.66 16.56
N GLU A 19 -13.81 8.70 15.51
CA GLU A 19 -12.64 7.84 15.34
C GLU A 19 -11.62 8.09 16.47
N PRO A 20 -10.87 7.04 16.86
CA PRO A 20 -9.44 7.25 17.03
C PRO A 20 -8.58 6.09 16.50
N LEU A 21 -7.61 6.45 15.66
CA LEU A 21 -6.35 5.73 15.44
C LEU A 21 -5.23 6.52 16.13
N LEU A 22 -4.37 5.89 16.92
CA LEU A 22 -2.96 6.28 17.07
C LEU A 22 -2.13 5.12 17.64
N ILE A 23 -0.99 4.83 17.00
CA ILE A 23 0.21 4.27 17.66
C ILE A 23 1.38 5.14 17.20
N ASN A 24 1.98 5.86 18.15
CA ASN A 24 3.40 6.18 18.15
C ASN A 24 3.85 6.31 19.60
N GLY A 25 4.89 5.56 19.95
CA GLY A 25 5.61 5.69 21.23
C GLY A 25 6.86 6.53 21.03
N GLY A 26 7.19 7.35 22.03
CA GLY A 26 8.43 8.11 22.07
C GLY A 26 8.34 9.35 22.96
N SER A 27 8.51 9.13 24.26
CA SER A 27 8.60 10.11 25.36
C SER A 27 9.72 11.13 25.17
N TYR A 28 9.51 12.40 25.52
CA TYR A 28 10.42 13.17 26.39
C TYR A 28 9.65 14.26 27.17
N HIS A 29 10.07 14.43 28.42
CA HIS A 29 9.49 15.23 29.50
C HIS A 29 9.62 16.76 29.31
N GLU A 30 8.71 17.44 30.02
CA GLU A 30 8.55 18.88 30.32
C GLU A 30 9.85 19.57 30.82
N ASP A 31 10.06 20.87 30.60
CA ASP A 31 9.55 21.93 31.49
C ASP A 31 9.42 23.34 30.87
N ARG A 32 8.34 24.01 31.32
CA ARG A 32 7.97 25.44 31.48
C ARG A 32 9.07 26.52 31.31
N SER A 33 8.85 27.80 30.97
CA SER A 33 7.71 28.71 31.18
C SER A 33 7.92 30.04 30.41
N ASP A 34 6.80 30.60 29.95
CA ASP A 34 6.37 32.01 29.84
C ASP A 34 7.08 33.11 29.02
N ASN A 35 6.19 33.74 28.23
CA ASN A 35 5.99 35.17 27.98
C ASN A 35 6.75 35.92 26.88
N ASP A 36 5.96 36.13 25.81
CA ASP A 36 5.50 37.44 25.31
C ASP A 36 6.28 38.23 24.24
N GLN A 37 5.48 38.65 23.25
CA GLN A 37 5.61 39.72 22.26
C GLN A 37 6.40 39.48 20.95
N VAL A 38 5.61 39.22 19.89
CA VAL A 38 5.51 39.96 18.62
C VAL A 38 6.80 40.71 18.21
N THR A 39 7.58 40.30 17.19
CA THR A 39 7.27 40.37 15.76
C THR A 39 8.40 39.71 14.95
N ARG A 40 8.06 39.20 13.75
CA ARG A 40 8.89 38.98 12.53
C ARG A 40 9.42 37.56 12.20
N VAL A 41 8.83 37.05 11.10
CA VAL A 41 9.42 36.28 10.00
C VAL A 41 9.72 34.80 10.27
N VAL A 42 9.55 34.00 9.20
CA VAL A 42 10.00 32.61 8.98
C VAL A 42 8.90 31.53 9.02
N ASN A 43 8.48 31.15 7.80
CA ASN A 43 8.47 29.78 7.28
C ASN A 43 7.80 28.68 8.13
N ARG A 44 6.62 28.19 7.70
CA ARG A 44 6.11 26.87 8.08
C ARG A 44 5.51 26.16 6.87
N ASN A 45 6.33 25.26 6.31
CA ASN A 45 5.91 24.19 5.42
C ASN A 45 4.76 23.41 6.05
N ARG A 46 3.62 23.43 5.35
CA ARG A 46 2.44 22.63 5.63
C ARG A 46 2.33 21.64 4.47
N VAL A 47 2.62 20.37 4.70
CA VAL A 47 2.46 19.29 3.70
C VAL A 47 2.11 17.98 4.44
N PRO A 48 1.42 17.02 3.82
CA PRO A 48 -0.01 16.84 4.02
C PRO A 48 -0.36 15.46 4.59
N ASN A 49 -1.47 15.40 5.31
CA ASN A 49 -2.16 14.16 5.66
C ASN A 49 -2.48 13.38 4.37
N THR A 50 -1.82 12.25 4.12
CA THR A 50 -2.18 11.38 2.98
C THR A 50 -3.37 10.49 3.37
N VAL A 51 -4.56 11.07 3.31
CA VAL A 51 -5.81 10.32 3.13
C VAL A 51 -5.75 9.73 1.71
N ILE A 52 -5.90 8.42 1.55
CA ILE A 52 -6.09 7.84 0.23
C ILE A 52 -7.54 8.14 -0.20
N ASN A 53 -7.76 9.31 -0.78
CA ASN A 53 -9.03 9.67 -1.39
C ASN A 53 -9.34 8.70 -2.54
N LEU A 54 -10.50 8.04 -2.45
CA LEU A 54 -11.09 7.24 -3.51
C LEU A 54 -11.55 8.16 -4.66
N PRO A 55 -11.29 7.83 -5.94
CA PRO A 55 -11.95 8.53 -7.03
C PRO A 55 -13.45 8.20 -7.05
N SER A 56 -14.27 9.25 -7.21
CA SER A 56 -15.71 9.14 -7.42
C SER A 56 -16.04 8.41 -8.74
N PRO A 57 -17.13 7.63 -8.83
CA PRO A 57 -17.42 6.79 -9.99
C PRO A 57 -17.99 7.64 -11.12
N GLY A 58 -17.22 7.79 -12.20
CA GLY A 58 -17.65 8.50 -13.39
C GLY A 58 -16.91 8.05 -14.63
N SER A 59 -17.01 6.76 -14.99
CA SER A 59 -16.71 6.27 -16.34
C SER A 59 -17.28 4.86 -16.53
N ARG A 60 -18.04 4.70 -17.61
CA ARG A 60 -18.67 3.46 -18.06
C ARG A 60 -17.58 2.40 -18.35
N PRO A 61 -17.76 1.12 -17.98
CA PRO A 61 -16.82 0.09 -18.39
C PRO A 61 -16.80 -0.02 -19.94
N PRO A 62 -15.62 -0.25 -20.56
CA PRO A 62 -15.54 -0.52 -22.00
C PRO A 62 -16.21 -1.87 -22.33
N PRO A 63 -16.70 -2.04 -23.58
CA PRO A 63 -17.41 -3.26 -23.96
C PRO A 63 -16.50 -4.49 -23.95
N LEU A 64 -17.06 -5.61 -23.49
CA LEU A 64 -16.45 -6.93 -23.45
C LEU A 64 -16.26 -7.47 -24.87
N VAL A 65 -15.09 -8.03 -25.14
CA VAL A 65 -14.85 -8.87 -26.33
C VAL A 65 -15.40 -10.26 -26.02
N THR A 66 -16.46 -10.67 -26.71
CA THR A 66 -17.02 -12.02 -26.64
C THR A 66 -16.13 -12.98 -27.43
N TYR A 67 -15.50 -13.94 -26.76
CA TYR A 67 -14.97 -15.13 -27.40
C TYR A 67 -15.91 -16.29 -27.10
N GLU A 68 -16.68 -16.68 -28.12
CA GLU A 68 -17.39 -17.96 -28.15
C GLU A 68 -16.38 -19.11 -28.39
N ASP A 69 -16.73 -20.25 -27.81
CA ASP A 69 -16.20 -21.61 -28.04
C ASP A 69 -14.72 -21.90 -27.74
N ILE A 70 -14.45 -22.31 -26.49
CA ILE A 70 -13.29 -23.13 -26.13
C ILE A 70 -13.78 -24.37 -25.36
N PRO A 71 -13.46 -25.60 -25.80
CA PRO A 71 -14.00 -26.82 -25.19
C PRO A 71 -13.44 -27.07 -23.78
N SER A 72 -14.29 -27.60 -22.89
CA SER A 72 -13.96 -27.94 -21.50
C SER A 72 -12.77 -28.89 -21.41
N PRO A 73 -11.76 -28.63 -20.55
CA PRO A 73 -10.67 -29.58 -20.32
C PRO A 73 -11.10 -30.65 -19.32
N THR A 74 -11.12 -31.89 -19.79
CA THR A 74 -11.11 -33.14 -19.01
C THR A 74 -10.16 -33.07 -17.81
N GLU A 75 -10.65 -33.55 -16.66
CA GLU A 75 -9.90 -33.79 -15.43
C GLU A 75 -8.58 -34.53 -15.72
N LYS A 76 -7.46 -33.82 -15.60
CA LYS A 76 -6.13 -34.43 -15.48
C LYS A 76 -5.59 -34.15 -14.09
N GLU A 77 -5.52 -35.24 -13.33
CA GLU A 77 -4.66 -35.54 -12.19
C GLU A 77 -3.93 -34.35 -11.55
N ARG A 78 -4.36 -34.03 -10.32
CA ARG A 78 -3.56 -33.29 -9.34
C ARG A 78 -2.17 -33.93 -9.24
N PRO A 79 -1.07 -33.18 -9.40
CA PRO A 79 0.23 -33.68 -9.00
C PRO A 79 0.23 -33.87 -7.48
N LEU A 80 0.49 -35.11 -7.05
CA LEU A 80 0.81 -35.45 -5.67
C LEU A 80 1.99 -34.59 -5.20
N SER A 81 1.82 -33.91 -4.06
CA SER A 81 2.86 -33.14 -3.40
C SER A 81 4.10 -34.01 -3.15
N PRO A 82 5.33 -33.55 -3.48
CA PRO A 82 6.53 -34.32 -3.17
C PRO A 82 6.78 -34.37 -1.64
N PRO A 83 7.39 -35.45 -1.13
CA PRO A 83 7.61 -35.65 0.30
C PRO A 83 8.59 -34.62 0.88
N GLY A 84 8.43 -34.33 2.17
CA GLY A 84 9.02 -33.23 2.92
C GLY A 84 10.52 -33.01 2.73
N ASN A 85 10.86 -32.01 1.90
CA ASN A 85 12.09 -31.25 2.04
C ASN A 85 11.78 -30.06 2.94
N THR A 86 11.89 -30.22 4.26
CA THR A 86 11.79 -29.10 5.20
C THR A 86 12.92 -28.14 4.88
N LEU A 87 12.60 -27.01 4.25
CA LEU A 87 13.59 -25.98 3.94
C LEU A 87 14.27 -25.55 5.26
N ALA A 88 15.58 -25.76 5.35
CA ALA A 88 16.36 -25.23 6.46
C ALA A 88 16.39 -23.70 6.34
N LEU A 89 15.78 -23.02 7.30
CA LEU A 89 15.77 -21.56 7.35
C LEU A 89 17.17 -21.02 7.65
N SER A 90 17.39 -19.76 7.28
CA SER A 90 18.48 -18.98 7.85
C SER A 90 18.37 -18.88 9.37
N ARG A 91 19.47 -18.51 10.05
CA ARG A 91 19.48 -18.30 11.51
C ARG A 91 18.42 -17.28 11.92
N ASP A 92 18.34 -16.17 11.20
CA ASP A 92 17.39 -15.10 11.48
C ASP A 92 15.97 -15.55 11.16
N GLY A 93 15.76 -16.29 10.06
CA GLY A 93 14.48 -16.89 9.73
C GLY A 93 13.97 -17.83 10.82
N GLU A 94 14.83 -18.65 11.42
CA GLU A 94 14.46 -19.53 12.53
C GLU A 94 14.12 -18.73 13.80
N MET A 95 14.81 -17.63 14.07
CA MET A 95 14.44 -16.71 15.16
C MET A 95 13.07 -16.07 14.94
N ILE A 96 12.76 -15.64 13.71
CA ILE A 96 11.44 -15.10 13.35
C ILE A 96 10.36 -16.18 13.51
N ARG A 97 10.60 -17.38 12.98
CA ARG A 97 9.68 -18.52 13.12
C ARG A 97 9.39 -18.81 14.59
N LYS A 98 10.42 -18.87 15.43
CA LYS A 98 10.24 -19.10 16.87
C LYS A 98 9.39 -17.99 17.51
N ALA A 99 9.65 -16.73 17.17
CA ALA A 99 8.83 -15.62 17.69
C ALA A 99 7.36 -15.70 17.25
N LEU A 100 7.09 -16.16 16.02
CA LEU A 100 5.73 -16.44 15.55
C LEU A 100 5.09 -17.60 16.31
N GLN A 101 5.84 -18.69 16.55
CA GLN A 101 5.40 -19.86 17.31
C GLN A 101 5.06 -19.49 18.76
N ASP A 102 5.93 -18.74 19.43
CA ASP A 102 5.69 -18.25 20.79
C ASP A 102 4.40 -17.40 20.86
N ALA A 103 4.09 -16.65 19.80
CA ALA A 103 2.90 -15.80 19.73
C ALA A 103 1.56 -16.57 19.66
N TYR A 104 1.57 -17.86 19.29
CA TYR A 104 0.33 -18.66 19.35
C TYR A 104 -0.20 -18.81 20.77
N SER A 105 0.69 -18.80 21.78
CA SER A 105 0.29 -18.89 23.19
C SER A 105 -0.38 -17.61 23.72
N TRP A 106 -0.32 -16.49 22.97
CA TRP A 106 -0.82 -15.20 23.45
C TRP A 106 -2.34 -15.20 23.68
N VAL A 107 -3.08 -16.07 23.02
CA VAL A 107 -4.53 -16.25 23.28
C VAL A 107 -4.84 -16.71 24.71
N GLU A 108 -3.87 -17.31 25.40
CA GLU A 108 -4.00 -17.72 26.81
C GLU A 108 -3.78 -16.53 27.77
N SER A 109 -3.00 -15.53 27.34
CA SER A 109 -2.62 -14.37 28.15
C SER A 109 -3.45 -13.12 27.87
N TYR A 110 -4.07 -13.04 26.70
CA TYR A 110 -4.83 -11.88 26.25
C TYR A 110 -6.20 -12.33 25.74
N THR A 111 -7.27 -11.74 26.29
CA THR A 111 -8.64 -11.96 25.80
C THR A 111 -9.10 -10.87 24.84
N ASP A 112 -8.55 -9.66 24.99
CA ASP A 112 -8.91 -8.46 24.23
C ASP A 112 -7.64 -7.63 23.93
N PRO A 113 -7.63 -6.87 22.83
CA PRO A 113 -6.49 -6.05 22.46
C PRO A 113 -6.29 -4.95 23.50
N ASN A 114 -5.13 -4.95 24.14
CA ASN A 114 -4.70 -3.92 25.08
C ASN A 114 -3.37 -3.29 24.61
N PRO A 115 -2.91 -2.18 25.21
CA PRO A 115 -1.69 -1.51 24.77
C PRO A 115 -0.44 -2.40 24.80
N GLU A 116 -0.33 -3.32 25.77
CA GLU A 116 0.80 -4.25 25.86
C GLU A 116 0.79 -5.26 24.72
N PHE A 117 -0.37 -5.86 24.43
CA PHE A 117 -0.56 -6.75 23.30
C PHE A 117 -0.25 -6.03 21.98
N ALA A 118 -0.79 -4.82 21.78
CA ALA A 118 -0.54 -4.03 20.60
C ALA A 118 0.96 -3.72 20.42
N PHE A 119 1.66 -3.41 21.51
CA PHE A 119 3.11 -3.20 21.50
C PHE A 119 3.87 -4.47 21.10
N LYS A 120 3.59 -5.62 21.72
CA LYS A 120 4.22 -6.92 21.38
C LYS A 120 3.95 -7.31 19.93
N MET A 121 2.71 -7.15 19.47
CA MET A 121 2.32 -7.47 18.11
C MET A 121 3.03 -6.56 17.08
N ASN A 122 3.17 -5.27 17.37
CA ASN A 122 3.91 -4.35 16.51
C ASN A 122 5.42 -4.67 16.46
N GLN A 123 6.01 -5.11 17.56
CA GLN A 123 7.39 -5.58 17.55
C GLN A 123 7.55 -6.84 16.68
N LEU A 124 6.61 -7.78 16.80
CA LEU A 124 6.61 -9.00 15.98
C LEU A 124 6.46 -8.66 14.49
N PHE A 125 5.51 -7.79 14.13
CA PHE A 125 5.35 -7.33 12.75
C PHE A 125 6.59 -6.63 12.23
N THR A 126 7.14 -5.67 12.97
CA THR A 126 8.36 -4.95 12.55
C THR A 126 9.49 -5.94 12.25
N LYS A 127 9.72 -6.93 13.13
CA LYS A 127 10.75 -7.97 12.92
C LYS A 127 10.47 -8.80 11.65
N CYS A 128 9.23 -9.25 11.47
CA CYS A 128 8.83 -10.02 10.29
C CYS A 128 9.01 -9.21 8.99
N GLU A 129 8.45 -8.00 8.94
CA GLU A 129 8.44 -7.13 7.76
C GLU A 129 9.86 -6.68 7.36
N SER A 130 10.73 -6.42 8.34
CA SER A 130 12.16 -6.16 8.08
C SER A 130 12.85 -7.39 7.49
N HIS A 131 12.61 -8.58 8.04
CA HIS A 131 13.23 -9.82 7.52
C HIS A 131 12.70 -10.20 6.13
N PHE A 132 11.40 -10.01 5.87
CA PHE A 132 10.82 -10.23 4.54
C PHE A 132 11.46 -9.32 3.49
N THR A 133 11.65 -8.04 3.84
CA THR A 133 12.34 -7.07 2.97
C THR A 133 13.79 -7.49 2.72
N PHE A 134 14.50 -7.95 3.75
CA PHE A 134 15.86 -8.46 3.62
C PHE A 134 15.95 -9.64 2.64
N LEU A 135 15.13 -10.69 2.85
CA LEU A 135 15.11 -11.87 1.98
C LEU A 135 14.71 -11.53 0.53
N ALA A 136 13.76 -10.61 0.35
CA ALA A 136 13.32 -10.18 -0.97
C ALA A 136 14.42 -9.43 -1.74
N ASN A 137 15.31 -8.73 -1.03
CA ASN A 137 16.45 -8.01 -1.63
C ASN A 137 17.60 -8.95 -2.04
N GLU A 138 17.91 -9.98 -1.24
CA GLU A 138 18.88 -11.02 -1.61
C GLU A 138 18.40 -11.83 -2.82
N GLY A 139 17.11 -12.19 -2.82
CA GLY A 139 16.39 -12.60 -4.02
C GLY A 139 16.69 -13.99 -4.56
N SER A 140 17.49 -14.81 -3.87
CA SER A 140 17.73 -16.20 -4.29
C SER A 140 16.44 -17.03 -4.21
N GLN A 141 16.39 -18.15 -4.93
CA GLN A 141 15.21 -19.04 -4.86
C GLN A 141 15.00 -19.61 -3.45
N ARG A 142 16.07 -19.77 -2.68
CA ARG A 142 15.99 -20.19 -1.28
C ARG A 142 15.34 -19.11 -0.42
N ASP A 143 15.79 -17.86 -0.56
CA ASP A 143 15.31 -16.73 0.25
C ASP A 143 13.83 -16.45 -0.04
N LYS A 144 13.43 -16.56 -1.31
CA LYS A 144 12.03 -16.45 -1.73
C LYS A 144 11.14 -17.49 -1.04
N ARG A 145 11.57 -18.76 -1.04
CA ARG A 145 10.84 -19.85 -0.36
C ARG A 145 10.80 -19.66 1.15
N GLU A 146 11.90 -19.22 1.75
CA GLU A 146 11.94 -18.91 3.18
C GLU A 146 10.97 -17.78 3.54
N CYS A 147 10.96 -16.70 2.76
CA CYS A 147 10.02 -15.59 2.95
C CYS A 147 8.56 -16.07 2.85
N ASP A 148 8.23 -16.90 1.85
CA ASP A 148 6.88 -17.44 1.69
C ASP A 148 6.46 -18.32 2.87
N LEU A 149 7.36 -19.15 3.41
CA LEU A 149 7.08 -19.97 4.60
C LEU A 149 6.79 -19.12 5.84
N LEU A 150 7.60 -18.08 6.08
CA LEU A 150 7.40 -17.21 7.26
C LEU A 150 6.13 -16.36 7.15
N VAL A 151 5.76 -15.97 5.93
CA VAL A 151 4.49 -15.30 5.68
C VAL A 151 3.33 -16.23 5.92
N GLU A 152 3.39 -17.45 5.38
CA GLU A 152 2.34 -18.44 5.60
C GLU A 152 2.10 -18.63 7.10
N GLU A 153 3.17 -18.69 7.88
CA GLU A 153 3.11 -18.76 9.33
C GLU A 153 2.50 -17.51 9.97
N LEU A 154 2.82 -16.30 9.47
CA LEU A 154 2.20 -15.06 9.93
C LEU A 154 0.69 -15.00 9.64
N LEU A 155 0.26 -15.49 8.47
CA LEU A 155 -1.16 -15.57 8.09
C LEU A 155 -1.91 -16.56 8.99
N LYS A 156 -1.30 -17.72 9.28
CA LYS A 156 -1.84 -18.71 10.22
C LYS A 156 -1.95 -18.14 11.63
N LEU A 157 -0.92 -17.45 12.12
CA LEU A 157 -0.94 -16.79 13.42
C LEU A 157 -2.09 -15.78 13.51
N ARG A 158 -2.27 -14.91 12.51
CA ARG A 158 -3.39 -13.96 12.50
C ARG A 158 -4.73 -14.69 12.57
N THR A 159 -4.87 -15.80 11.85
CA THR A 159 -6.10 -16.62 11.87
C THR A 159 -6.35 -17.22 13.25
N HIS A 160 -5.29 -17.70 13.90
CA HIS A 160 -5.33 -18.27 15.26
C HIS A 160 -5.67 -17.23 16.34
N LEU A 161 -5.05 -16.05 16.29
CA LEU A 161 -5.37 -14.94 17.21
C LEU A 161 -6.82 -14.45 17.02
N GLY A 162 -7.33 -14.55 15.79
CA GLY A 162 -8.71 -14.25 15.45
C GLY A 162 -9.04 -12.75 15.42
N PRO A 163 -10.23 -12.39 14.92
CA PRO A 163 -10.65 -11.00 14.74
C PRO A 163 -10.89 -10.26 16.05
N ARG A 164 -10.98 -10.98 17.19
CA ARG A 164 -11.13 -10.36 18.51
C ARG A 164 -9.84 -9.73 18.98
N LEU A 165 -8.72 -10.47 18.95
CA LEU A 165 -7.41 -9.96 19.37
C LEU A 165 -6.74 -9.11 18.30
N LEU A 166 -6.92 -9.46 17.02
CA LEU A 166 -6.38 -8.67 15.90
C LEU A 166 -7.50 -8.29 14.92
N PRO A 167 -8.35 -7.31 15.27
CA PRO A 167 -9.39 -6.82 14.39
C PRO A 167 -8.81 -6.26 13.09
N LEU A 168 -9.49 -6.51 11.96
CA LEU A 168 -9.12 -5.91 10.67
C LEU A 168 -9.13 -4.38 10.70
N ALA A 169 -9.98 -3.78 11.54
CA ALA A 169 -10.03 -2.34 11.74
C ALA A 169 -8.73 -1.78 12.34
N THR A 170 -8.02 -2.59 13.14
CA THR A 170 -6.73 -2.21 13.72
C THR A 170 -5.59 -2.47 12.74
N ARG A 171 -5.58 -3.65 12.10
CA ARG A 171 -4.58 -4.01 11.10
C ARG A 171 -5.11 -5.09 10.16
N ASN A 172 -5.34 -4.73 8.90
CA ASN A 172 -5.83 -5.65 7.86
C ASN A 172 -4.73 -6.13 6.89
N ALA A 173 -3.51 -5.61 7.02
CA ALA A 173 -2.41 -5.90 6.11
C ALA A 173 -1.05 -5.84 6.80
N PHE A 174 -0.02 -6.33 6.11
CA PHE A 174 1.37 -6.23 6.50
C PHE A 174 2.25 -5.92 5.29
N MET A 175 3.42 -5.34 5.55
CA MET A 175 4.42 -5.05 4.52
C MET A 175 5.11 -6.34 4.12
N ARG A 176 4.97 -6.74 2.85
CA ARG A 176 5.69 -7.90 2.30
C ARG A 176 7.13 -7.54 1.96
N GLU A 177 7.36 -6.36 1.41
CA GLU A 177 8.71 -5.79 1.25
C GLU A 177 8.63 -4.29 0.95
N ARG A 178 9.78 -3.63 1.10
CA ARG A 178 9.98 -2.26 0.63
C ARG A 178 11.14 -2.20 -0.36
N ILE A 179 10.86 -1.70 -1.56
CA ILE A 179 11.85 -1.59 -2.64
C ILE A 179 12.23 -0.12 -2.80
N SER A 180 13.53 0.19 -2.70
CA SER A 180 14.07 1.50 -3.07
C SER A 180 14.50 1.47 -4.54
N VAL A 181 14.10 2.50 -5.29
CA VAL A 181 14.44 2.63 -6.72
C VAL A 181 15.03 4.00 -6.95
N THR A 182 16.26 4.05 -7.44
CA THR A 182 16.90 5.29 -7.88
C THR A 182 16.93 5.31 -9.40
N MET A 183 16.57 6.44 -10.00
CA MET A 183 16.61 6.69 -11.45
C MET A 183 17.34 8.00 -11.73
N GLY A 184 17.92 8.13 -12.92
CA GLY A 184 18.77 9.27 -13.28
C GLY A 184 20.25 8.99 -13.01
N GLU A 185 21.10 9.95 -13.39
CA GLU A 185 22.55 9.87 -13.21
C GLU A 185 23.08 11.17 -12.59
N GLY A 186 24.05 11.05 -11.67
CA GLY A 186 24.74 12.20 -11.09
C GLY A 186 23.84 13.09 -10.23
N SER A 187 23.79 14.39 -10.51
CA SER A 187 23.03 15.37 -9.71
C SER A 187 21.52 15.34 -9.94
N GLU A 188 21.03 14.54 -10.91
CA GLU A 188 19.61 14.35 -11.20
C GLU A 188 19.09 12.99 -10.71
N GLU A 189 19.67 12.45 -9.65
CA GLU A 189 19.11 11.24 -9.02
C GLU A 189 17.74 11.52 -8.41
N HIS A 190 16.76 10.74 -8.84
CA HIS A 190 15.42 10.70 -8.30
C HIS A 190 15.20 9.39 -7.55
N GLN A 191 14.81 9.50 -6.29
CA GLN A 191 14.56 8.35 -5.42
C GLN A 191 13.06 8.09 -5.29
N PHE A 192 12.70 6.83 -5.48
CA PHE A 192 11.34 6.32 -5.35
C PHE A 192 11.32 5.16 -4.37
N ARG A 193 10.17 4.98 -3.72
CA ARG A 193 9.91 3.86 -2.82
C ARG A 193 8.70 3.10 -3.32
N ILE A 194 8.79 1.77 -3.34
CA ILE A 194 7.66 0.89 -3.58
C ILE A 194 7.37 0.12 -2.30
N ASP A 195 6.25 0.44 -1.66
CA ASP A 195 5.72 -0.32 -0.54
C ASP A 195 4.85 -1.46 -1.09
N CYS A 196 5.28 -2.70 -0.88
CA CYS A 196 4.56 -3.89 -1.35
C CYS A 196 3.83 -4.51 -0.16
N ILE A 197 2.50 -4.49 -0.20
CA ILE A 197 1.64 -4.79 0.95
C ILE A 197 0.74 -5.97 0.60
N GLN A 198 0.58 -6.89 1.54
CA GLN A 198 -0.34 -8.01 1.45
C GLN A 198 -1.43 -7.89 2.52
N PHE A 199 -2.69 -8.11 2.12
CA PHE A 199 -3.80 -8.19 3.07
C PHE A 199 -3.83 -9.57 3.76
N PHE A 200 -4.21 -9.60 5.04
CA PHE A 200 -4.44 -10.86 5.76
C PHE A 200 -5.59 -11.66 5.16
N GLU A 201 -6.60 -10.94 4.67
CA GLU A 201 -7.80 -11.48 4.02
C GLU A 201 -8.14 -10.62 2.80
N PRO A 202 -8.86 -11.17 1.80
CA PRO A 202 -9.32 -10.38 0.67
C PRO A 202 -10.20 -9.20 1.13
N ILE A 203 -9.87 -7.98 0.70
CA ILE A 203 -10.60 -6.76 1.06
C ILE A 203 -11.47 -6.28 -0.09
N VAL A 204 -12.75 -5.99 0.16
CA VAL A 204 -13.69 -5.49 -0.85
C VAL A 204 -13.15 -4.23 -1.53
N PHE A 205 -13.20 -4.19 -2.85
CA PHE A 205 -12.62 -3.11 -3.64
C PHE A 205 -13.37 -1.79 -3.46
N TYR A 206 -14.71 -1.85 -3.58
CA TYR A 206 -15.63 -0.71 -3.46
C TYR A 206 -16.40 -0.84 -2.14
N GLY A 207 -16.05 -0.02 -1.14
CA GLY A 207 -16.67 -0.09 0.19
C GLY A 207 -18.20 0.06 0.15
N ASN A 208 -18.89 -0.80 0.91
CA ASN A 208 -20.31 -0.81 1.35
C ASN A 208 -21.36 -0.08 0.49
N SER A 209 -21.23 -0.12 -0.83
CA SER A 209 -22.26 0.39 -1.75
C SER A 209 -23.19 -0.77 -2.08
N LEU A 210 -24.30 -0.82 -1.34
CA LEU A 210 -25.45 -1.70 -1.58
C LEU A 210 -25.74 -1.82 -3.08
N GLY A 211 -25.55 -3.04 -3.59
CA GLY A 211 -26.04 -3.46 -4.90
C GLY A 211 -25.08 -3.23 -6.05
N LYS A 212 -24.51 -4.35 -6.54
CA LYS A 212 -24.03 -4.61 -7.93
C LYS A 212 -22.52 -4.54 -8.22
N LYS A 213 -21.62 -4.49 -7.22
CA LYS A 213 -20.15 -4.64 -7.40
C LYS A 213 -19.49 -5.56 -6.37
N GLU A 214 -20.28 -6.45 -5.78
CA GLU A 214 -19.94 -7.25 -4.58
C GLU A 214 -18.89 -8.35 -4.85
N ASP A 215 -18.41 -8.47 -6.08
CA ASP A 215 -17.54 -9.55 -6.53
C ASP A 215 -16.10 -9.11 -6.79
N LEU A 216 -15.62 -7.96 -6.30
CA LEU A 216 -14.23 -7.55 -6.52
C LEU A 216 -13.50 -7.32 -5.21
N VAL A 217 -12.42 -8.07 -4.99
CA VAL A 217 -11.57 -7.95 -3.80
C VAL A 217 -10.12 -7.67 -4.16
N LYS A 218 -9.37 -7.09 -3.22
CA LYS A 218 -7.95 -6.80 -3.30
C LYS A 218 -7.18 -7.80 -2.45
N LEU A 219 -6.11 -8.36 -3.00
CA LEU A 219 -5.21 -9.30 -2.30
C LEU A 219 -3.85 -8.68 -1.98
N TYR A 220 -3.36 -7.85 -2.89
CA TYR A 220 -2.10 -7.12 -2.75
C TYR A 220 -2.30 -5.66 -3.15
N VAL A 221 -1.52 -4.77 -2.56
CA VAL A 221 -1.37 -3.39 -3.02
C VAL A 221 0.10 -3.02 -3.09
N PHE A 222 0.48 -2.34 -4.16
CA PHE A 222 1.83 -1.80 -4.34
C PHE A 222 1.71 -0.29 -4.50
N VAL A 223 2.39 0.47 -3.65
CA VAL A 223 2.32 1.94 -3.65
C VAL A 223 3.67 2.48 -4.04
N VAL A 224 3.73 3.16 -5.18
CA VAL A 224 4.95 3.82 -5.67
C VAL A 224 4.91 5.29 -5.30
N THR A 225 5.87 5.70 -4.48
CA THR A 225 5.98 7.06 -3.93
C THR A 225 7.24 7.73 -4.46
N ASP A 226 7.11 8.95 -4.97
CA ASP A 226 8.22 9.87 -5.22
C ASP A 226 8.65 10.47 -3.88
N LEU A 227 9.85 10.14 -3.42
CA LEU A 227 10.35 10.57 -2.11
C LEU A 227 10.73 12.05 -2.09
N LYS A 228 11.06 12.64 -3.23
CA LYS A 228 11.40 14.07 -3.33
C LYS A 228 10.15 14.93 -3.21
N LYS A 229 9.05 14.48 -3.81
CA LYS A 229 7.74 15.19 -3.79
C LYS A 229 6.82 14.75 -2.66
N ASP A 230 7.19 13.70 -1.94
CA ASP A 230 6.35 13.02 -0.95
C ASP A 230 4.93 12.74 -1.47
N SER A 231 4.86 12.16 -2.67
CA SER A 231 3.59 11.96 -3.38
C SER A 231 3.51 10.59 -4.04
N VAL A 232 2.31 10.00 -4.02
CA VAL A 232 2.05 8.71 -4.66
C VAL A 232 1.86 8.91 -6.15
N LEU A 233 2.70 8.25 -6.95
CA LEU A 233 2.66 8.32 -8.41
C LEU A 233 1.70 7.29 -9.02
N ILE A 234 1.79 6.05 -8.54
CA ILE A 234 1.03 4.94 -9.08
C ILE A 234 0.74 3.93 -7.96
N ARG A 235 -0.47 3.38 -7.99
CA ARG A 235 -0.87 2.27 -7.12
C ARG A 235 -1.21 1.07 -7.97
N TYR A 236 -0.76 -0.11 -7.58
CA TYR A 236 -1.17 -1.36 -8.21
C TYR A 236 -1.99 -2.19 -7.23
N TYR A 237 -2.97 -2.93 -7.74
CA TYR A 237 -3.76 -3.87 -6.97
C TYR A 237 -3.81 -5.21 -7.70
N LEU A 238 -3.54 -6.30 -6.99
CA LEU A 238 -4.02 -7.60 -7.44
C LEU A 238 -5.49 -7.69 -7.06
N GLU A 239 -6.33 -7.59 -8.08
CA GLU A 239 -7.77 -7.70 -7.96
C GLU A 239 -8.21 -9.13 -8.27
N ARG A 240 -9.21 -9.62 -7.53
CA ARG A 240 -9.86 -10.90 -7.80
C ARG A 240 -11.36 -10.66 -7.97
N SER A 241 -11.87 -11.05 -9.13
CA SER A 241 -13.30 -11.01 -9.42
C SER A 241 -13.98 -12.35 -9.12
N PHE A 242 -15.27 -12.32 -8.74
CA PHE A 242 -16.15 -13.47 -8.52
C PHE A 242 -17.32 -13.55 -9.51
N LEU A 243 -17.34 -12.73 -10.57
CA LEU A 243 -18.53 -12.54 -11.41
C LEU A 243 -19.07 -13.83 -12.05
N TYR A 244 -18.23 -14.84 -12.31
CA TYR A 244 -18.64 -16.18 -12.78
C TYR A 244 -17.62 -17.27 -12.40
N ASP A 245 -16.33 -16.94 -12.49
CA ASP A 245 -15.20 -17.73 -11.99
C ASP A 245 -14.24 -16.79 -11.26
N PHE A 246 -13.47 -17.33 -10.31
CA PHE A 246 -12.36 -16.59 -9.74
C PHE A 246 -11.45 -16.11 -10.87
N TYR A 247 -11.21 -14.80 -10.97
CA TYR A 247 -10.31 -14.27 -12.01
C TYR A 247 -9.40 -13.21 -11.43
N HIS A 248 -8.09 -13.37 -11.60
CA HIS A 248 -7.07 -12.52 -11.01
C HIS A 248 -6.47 -11.59 -12.06
N VAL A 249 -6.41 -10.29 -11.74
CA VAL A 249 -5.87 -9.26 -12.62
C VAL A 249 -5.03 -8.28 -11.82
N LEU A 250 -3.83 -7.97 -12.30
CA LEU A 250 -3.06 -6.85 -11.79
C LEU A 250 -3.49 -5.59 -12.53
N CYS A 251 -4.07 -4.65 -11.79
CA CYS A 251 -4.49 -3.34 -12.26
C CYS A 251 -3.63 -2.25 -11.64
N TYR A 252 -3.60 -1.09 -12.29
CA TYR A 252 -2.90 0.09 -11.78
C TYR A 252 -3.79 1.32 -11.82
N PHE A 253 -3.48 2.28 -10.95
CA PHE A 253 -4.14 3.57 -10.81
C PHE A 253 -3.07 4.65 -10.85
N LYS A 254 -3.11 5.49 -11.88
CA LYS A 254 -2.20 6.63 -12.09
C LYS A 254 -3.04 7.85 -12.46
N ASP A 255 -2.85 8.96 -11.77
CA ASP A 255 -3.59 10.21 -12.02
C ASP A 255 -5.12 10.01 -12.08
N ASN A 256 -5.66 9.22 -11.15
CA ASN A 256 -7.08 8.77 -11.09
C ASN A 256 -7.57 7.89 -12.24
N ASN A 257 -6.71 7.53 -13.21
CA ASN A 257 -7.04 6.61 -14.29
C ASN A 257 -6.70 5.17 -13.89
N ARG A 258 -7.68 4.27 -14.04
CA ARG A 258 -7.50 2.82 -13.87
C ARG A 258 -7.07 2.19 -15.18
N GLY A 259 -6.00 1.42 -15.15
CA GLY A 259 -5.58 0.55 -16.25
C GLY A 259 -5.44 -0.90 -15.81
N GLN A 260 -5.50 -1.81 -16.77
CA GLN A 260 -5.17 -3.22 -16.56
C GLN A 260 -3.75 -3.46 -17.04
N LEU A 261 -2.89 -3.98 -16.17
CA LEU A 261 -1.52 -4.34 -16.53
C LEU A 261 -1.48 -5.77 -17.09
N LYS A 262 -2.01 -6.75 -16.34
CA LYS A 262 -1.89 -8.15 -16.72
C LYS A 262 -2.98 -9.05 -16.12
N PRO A 263 -3.67 -9.86 -16.93
CA PRO A 263 -4.52 -10.93 -16.41
C PRO A 263 -3.70 -12.19 -16.06
N TYR A 264 -4.12 -12.92 -15.02
CA TYR A 264 -3.52 -14.19 -14.59
C TYR A 264 -4.47 -15.39 -14.69
N GLY A 265 -5.75 -15.15 -14.98
CA GLY A 265 -6.73 -16.24 -15.07
C GLY A 265 -7.25 -16.68 -13.71
N THR A 266 -7.63 -17.96 -13.63
CA THR A 266 -8.38 -18.48 -12.48
C THR A 266 -7.53 -18.81 -11.27
N SER A 267 -6.26 -19.14 -11.51
CA SER A 267 -5.30 -19.41 -10.44
C SER A 267 -4.69 -18.12 -9.91
N CYS A 268 -4.62 -17.98 -8.58
CA CYS A 268 -3.92 -16.85 -7.98
C CYS A 268 -2.42 -16.92 -8.33
N PRO A 269 -1.84 -15.89 -8.95
CA PRO A 269 -0.40 -15.89 -9.26
C PRO A 269 0.43 -15.83 -7.98
N SER A 270 1.67 -16.34 -8.04
CA SER A 270 2.61 -16.19 -6.93
C SER A 270 2.96 -14.73 -6.68
N TYR A 271 3.28 -14.40 -5.43
CA TYR A 271 3.75 -13.06 -5.05
C TYR A 271 4.90 -12.58 -5.94
N TRP A 272 5.90 -13.44 -6.16
CA TRP A 272 7.09 -13.11 -6.95
C TRP A 272 6.77 -12.82 -8.41
N THR A 273 5.77 -13.49 -8.99
CA THR A 273 5.28 -13.20 -10.35
C THR A 273 4.67 -11.80 -10.42
N ILE A 274 3.76 -11.47 -9.49
CA ILE A 274 3.08 -10.17 -9.44
C ILE A 274 4.11 -9.05 -9.21
N ARG A 275 5.01 -9.25 -8.25
CA ARG A 275 6.11 -8.33 -7.93
C ARG A 275 6.94 -8.01 -9.16
N GLN A 276 7.34 -9.03 -9.94
CA GLN A 276 8.14 -8.83 -11.14
C GLN A 276 7.38 -8.03 -12.20
N ASP A 277 6.13 -8.39 -12.48
CA ASP A 277 5.31 -7.70 -13.49
C ASP A 277 5.08 -6.22 -13.10
N MET A 278 4.71 -5.97 -11.83
CA MET A 278 4.56 -4.62 -11.28
C MET A 278 5.87 -3.82 -11.35
N TYR A 279 7.00 -4.43 -10.98
CA TYR A 279 8.29 -3.74 -10.94
C TYR A 279 8.76 -3.35 -12.34
N GLN A 280 8.56 -4.19 -13.35
CA GLN A 280 8.91 -3.86 -14.74
C GLN A 280 8.05 -2.71 -15.29
N ASN A 281 6.74 -2.73 -15.03
CA ASN A 281 5.87 -1.63 -15.44
C ASN A 281 6.20 -0.33 -14.71
N THR A 282 6.52 -0.41 -13.41
CA THR A 282 6.96 0.75 -12.62
C THR A 282 8.22 1.38 -13.20
N LYS A 283 9.25 0.57 -13.52
CA LYS A 283 10.48 1.11 -14.13
C LYS A 283 10.22 1.84 -15.45
N HIS A 284 9.26 1.39 -16.25
CA HIS A 284 8.86 2.09 -17.46
C HIS A 284 8.29 3.48 -17.13
N HIS A 285 7.29 3.55 -16.24
CA HIS A 285 6.67 4.83 -15.87
C HIS A 285 7.60 5.79 -15.13
N LEU A 286 8.53 5.28 -14.31
CA LEU A 286 9.51 6.12 -13.62
C LEU A 286 10.50 6.77 -14.61
N ARG A 287 10.93 6.04 -15.66
CA ARG A 287 11.76 6.63 -16.72
C ARG A 287 11.03 7.76 -17.44
N GLU A 288 9.76 7.58 -17.77
CA GLU A 288 8.94 8.64 -18.37
C GLU A 288 8.83 9.86 -17.45
N ALA A 289 8.58 9.63 -16.15
CA ALA A 289 8.45 10.70 -15.17
C ALA A 289 9.74 11.52 -15.01
N VAL A 290 10.90 10.86 -15.00
CA VAL A 290 12.21 11.54 -14.94
C VAL A 290 12.47 12.32 -16.23
N LEU A 291 12.21 11.75 -17.41
CA LEU A 291 12.38 12.46 -18.69
C LEU A 291 11.51 13.71 -18.80
N GLN A 292 10.26 13.66 -18.32
CA GLN A 292 9.37 14.82 -18.27
C GLN A 292 9.87 15.90 -17.30
N ALA A 293 10.44 15.50 -16.16
CA ALA A 293 11.02 16.43 -15.20
C ALA A 293 12.25 17.17 -15.77
N SER A 294 13.17 16.45 -16.41
CA SER A 294 14.37 17.06 -17.04
C SER A 294 14.00 17.93 -18.26
N SER A 295 12.97 17.56 -19.02
CA SER A 295 12.45 18.38 -20.14
C SER A 295 11.79 19.67 -19.67
N SER A 296 11.10 19.65 -18.53
CA SER A 296 10.49 20.84 -17.93
C SER A 296 11.55 21.82 -17.41
N TYR A 297 12.68 21.30 -16.91
CA TYR A 297 13.81 22.10 -16.42
C TYR A 297 14.55 22.84 -17.56
N THR A 298 14.71 22.20 -18.72
CA THR A 298 15.36 22.82 -19.89
C THR A 298 14.50 23.91 -20.56
N LEU A 299 13.18 23.80 -20.51
CA LEU A 299 12.28 24.86 -20.97
C LEU A 299 12.25 26.07 -20.01
N SER A 300 12.30 25.84 -18.69
CA SER A 300 12.36 26.92 -17.69
C SER A 300 13.66 27.73 -17.76
N ASN A 301 14.79 27.10 -18.12
CA ASN A 301 16.08 27.79 -18.25
C ASN A 301 16.29 28.49 -19.61
N ARG A 302 15.37 28.34 -20.58
CA ARG A 302 15.38 29.15 -21.82
C ARG A 302 14.74 30.52 -21.66
N HIS A 303 14.12 30.79 -20.52
CA HIS A 303 13.77 32.15 -20.11
C HIS A 303 14.83 32.67 -19.15
N HIS A 304 16.00 32.99 -19.71
CA HIS A 304 16.86 33.97 -19.05
C HIS A 304 16.01 35.23 -18.79
N PRO A 305 15.98 35.77 -17.56
CA PRO A 305 15.62 37.16 -17.42
C PRO A 305 16.70 37.92 -18.18
N THR A 306 16.31 38.65 -19.22
CA THR A 306 17.15 39.69 -19.79
C THR A 306 17.55 40.56 -18.61
N VAL A 307 18.79 40.44 -18.15
CA VAL A 307 19.35 41.35 -17.16
C VAL A 307 19.41 42.68 -17.87
N SER A 308 18.37 43.48 -17.69
CA SER A 308 18.35 44.88 -18.09
C SER A 308 19.30 45.61 -17.15
N THR A 309 20.57 45.65 -17.50
CA THR A 309 21.50 46.61 -16.93
C THR A 309 21.02 48.00 -17.33
N TYR A 310 20.29 48.64 -16.42
CA TYR A 310 20.02 50.07 -16.49
C TYR A 310 21.35 50.82 -16.33
N PHE A 311 21.90 51.29 -17.45
CA PHE A 311 22.88 52.36 -17.44
C PHE A 311 22.14 53.69 -17.31
N PRO A 312 22.59 54.63 -16.46
CA PRO A 312 21.90 55.89 -16.21
C PRO A 312 22.06 56.93 -17.34
N ASP A 313 22.36 56.51 -18.57
CA ASP A 313 22.38 57.38 -19.74
C ASP A 313 21.68 56.68 -20.91
N GLY A 314 20.47 57.15 -21.21
CA GLY A 314 19.52 56.52 -22.14
C GLY A 314 19.96 56.49 -23.61
N ARG A 315 20.85 55.57 -23.96
CA ARG A 315 21.13 55.20 -25.36
C ARG A 315 20.96 53.71 -25.58
N VAL A 316 19.90 53.36 -26.29
CA VAL A 316 19.68 52.02 -26.86
C VAL A 316 20.55 51.91 -28.12
N THR A 317 21.46 50.94 -28.15
CA THR A 317 22.05 50.46 -29.40
C THR A 317 21.56 49.03 -29.62
N GLN A 318 20.81 48.81 -30.71
CA GLN A 318 20.60 47.46 -31.24
C GLN A 318 21.88 47.06 -31.96
N ALA A 319 22.43 45.89 -31.62
CA ALA A 319 23.40 45.20 -32.44
C ALA A 319 22.78 43.86 -32.87
N ASN A 320 22.96 43.54 -34.16
CA ASN A 320 22.53 42.29 -34.81
C ASN A 320 23.16 41.05 -34.19
#